data_AF-A0A6A3MPF9-F1
#
_entry.id   AF-A0A6A3MPF9-F1
#
_cell.length_a   1.000
_cell.length_b   1.000
_cell.length_c   1.000
_cell.angle_alpha   90.00
_cell.angle_beta   90.00
_cell.angle_gamma   90.00
#
_symmetry.space_group_name_H-M   'P 1'
#
loop_
_entity.id
_entity.type
_entity.pdbx_description
1 polymer ?
#
loop_
_entity_poly.entity_id
_entity_poly.type
_entity_poly.pdbx_seq_one_letter_code
_entity_poly.pdbx_strand_id
1 'polypeptide(L)'
;MATAADRAEQLKLQGNQCFQKGKFLAAIDMYTEAIVLAPGRSLYYSNRALCHSKLQRWESCRDDCQAALKFDALNAKASYVLGTSLMHLLAFDAAVEALNTALSSAQRTDKPRAFQQDIATELRRVKKRQWHHVQTQRIARHDKVMTQLRQLFGANDAQTRGADELMAYVEHMAACYEKDRYERRCLEEHLRHNGAIGKKLTLDMLRPNTSLRAAIQDYLDKNSWAYEF
;
A
#
# COMPACT_ATOMS: atom_id res chain seq x y z
N MET A 1 13.70 -33.46 -34.20
CA MET A 1 12.73 -32.38 -34.43
C MET A 1 12.56 -31.61 -33.14
N ALA A 2 12.52 -30.28 -33.17
CA ALA A 2 12.29 -29.48 -31.96
C ALA A 2 10.88 -29.76 -31.40
N THR A 3 10.79 -29.97 -30.09
CA THR A 3 9.50 -30.24 -29.43
C THR A 3 8.67 -28.97 -29.31
N ALA A 4 7.36 -29.10 -29.07
CA ALA A 4 6.50 -27.94 -28.80
C ALA A 4 7.01 -27.10 -27.62
N ALA A 5 7.62 -27.75 -26.62
CA ALA A 5 8.25 -27.08 -25.48
C ALA A 5 9.49 -26.28 -25.89
N ASP A 6 10.34 -26.81 -26.77
CA ASP A 6 11.53 -26.09 -27.28
C ASP A 6 11.12 -24.84 -28.05
N ARG A 7 10.05 -24.95 -28.86
CA ARG A 7 9.49 -23.81 -29.61
C ARG A 7 8.88 -22.76 -28.66
N ALA A 8 8.18 -23.17 -27.61
CA ALA A 8 7.65 -22.26 -26.60
C ALA A 8 8.78 -21.49 -25.87
N GLU A 9 9.89 -22.16 -25.55
CA GLU A 9 11.06 -21.51 -24.95
C GLU A 9 11.72 -20.49 -25.90
N GLN A 10 11.80 -20.80 -27.20
CA GLN A 10 12.28 -19.85 -28.20
C GLN A 10 11.38 -18.61 -28.29
N LEU A 11 10.06 -18.79 -28.32
CA LEU A 11 9.10 -17.68 -28.32
C LEU A 11 9.20 -16.83 -27.06
N LYS A 12 9.38 -17.46 -25.89
CA LYS A 12 9.67 -16.74 -24.64
C LYS A 12 10.94 -15.89 -24.76
N LEU A 13 12.02 -16.42 -25.34
CA LEU A 13 13.26 -15.66 -25.55
C LEU A 13 13.05 -14.48 -26.52
N GLN A 14 12.29 -14.66 -27.61
CA GLN A 14 11.93 -13.59 -28.53
C GLN A 14 11.07 -12.51 -27.84
N GLY A 15 10.11 -12.93 -27.02
CA GLY A 15 9.31 -12.04 -26.17
C GLY A 15 10.19 -11.22 -25.22
N ASN A 16 11.18 -11.84 -24.59
CA ASN A 16 12.16 -11.14 -23.73
C ASN A 16 12.94 -10.07 -24.51
N GLN A 17 13.35 -10.35 -25.75
CA GLN A 17 14.04 -9.38 -26.61
C GLN A 17 13.14 -8.22 -27.01
N CYS A 18 11.88 -8.49 -27.37
CA CYS A 18 10.89 -7.44 -27.64
C CYS A 18 10.64 -6.57 -26.41
N PHE A 19 10.54 -7.17 -25.23
CA PHE A 19 10.37 -6.46 -23.97
C PHE A 19 11.54 -5.51 -23.68
N GLN A 20 12.78 -5.98 -23.83
CA GLN A 20 13.98 -5.16 -23.64
C GLN A 20 14.04 -3.98 -24.62
N LYS A 21 13.49 -4.14 -25.83
CA LYS A 21 13.38 -3.08 -26.85
C LYS A 21 12.17 -2.15 -26.63
N GLY A 22 11.40 -2.32 -25.54
CA GLY A 22 10.19 -1.55 -25.26
C GLY A 22 8.98 -1.89 -26.15
N LYS A 23 9.07 -2.95 -26.96
CA LYS A 23 7.99 -3.40 -27.87
C LYS A 23 7.02 -4.32 -27.13
N PHE A 24 6.26 -3.76 -26.19
CA PHE A 24 5.43 -4.56 -25.27
C PHE A 24 4.30 -5.34 -25.96
N LEU A 25 3.66 -4.79 -27.00
CA LEU A 25 2.62 -5.51 -27.75
C LEU A 25 3.19 -6.74 -28.47
N ALA A 26 4.29 -6.58 -29.20
CA ALA A 26 4.96 -7.71 -29.84
C ALA A 26 5.45 -8.75 -28.81
N ALA A 27 5.90 -8.31 -27.63
CA ALA A 27 6.27 -9.24 -26.56
C ALA A 27 5.05 -10.04 -26.05
N ILE A 28 3.88 -9.40 -25.92
CA ILE A 28 2.62 -10.06 -25.55
C ILE A 28 2.26 -11.14 -26.57
N ASP A 29 2.38 -10.86 -27.87
CA ASP A 29 2.08 -11.83 -28.92
C ASP A 29 2.98 -13.06 -28.80
N MET A 30 4.30 -12.86 -28.64
CA MET A 30 5.25 -13.96 -28.48
C MET A 30 5.00 -14.80 -27.22
N TYR A 31 4.70 -14.16 -26.07
CA TYR A 31 4.35 -14.91 -24.86
C TYR A 31 3.01 -15.63 -24.99
N THR A 32 2.05 -15.06 -25.72
CA THR A 32 0.75 -15.69 -25.97
C THR A 32 0.90 -16.94 -26.82
N GLU A 33 1.69 -16.89 -27.89
CA GLU A 33 2.03 -18.08 -28.67
C GLU A 33 2.77 -19.13 -27.82
N ALA A 34 3.70 -18.71 -26.95
CA ALA A 34 4.38 -19.64 -26.03
C ALA A 34 3.40 -20.32 -25.05
N ILE A 35 2.39 -19.59 -24.55
CA ILE A 35 1.34 -20.13 -23.67
C ILE A 35 0.46 -21.15 -24.42
N VAL A 36 0.13 -20.89 -25.69
CA VAL A 36 -0.65 -21.83 -26.51
C VAL A 36 0.10 -23.14 -26.73
N LEU A 37 1.41 -23.06 -26.99
CA LEU A 37 2.24 -24.25 -27.22
C LEU A 37 2.53 -25.05 -25.95
N ALA A 38 2.73 -24.36 -24.82
CA ALA A 38 3.06 -24.98 -23.54
C ALA A 38 2.32 -24.28 -22.39
N PRO A 39 1.03 -24.59 -22.19
CA PRO A 39 0.27 -24.06 -21.07
C PRO A 39 0.84 -24.58 -19.74
N GLY A 40 0.60 -23.84 -18.66
CA GLY A 40 1.03 -24.23 -17.31
C GLY A 40 2.41 -23.74 -16.88
N ARG A 41 3.12 -22.99 -17.72
CA ARG A 41 4.39 -22.36 -17.35
C ARG A 41 4.15 -20.99 -16.71
N SER A 42 4.26 -20.89 -15.39
CA SER A 42 4.09 -19.63 -14.62
C SER A 42 4.87 -18.45 -15.20
N LEU A 43 6.10 -18.70 -15.68
CA LEU A 43 6.96 -17.66 -16.23
C LEU A 43 6.35 -16.93 -17.43
N TYR A 44 5.66 -17.63 -18.34
CA TYR A 44 5.10 -17.01 -19.54
C TYR A 44 4.00 -16.02 -19.18
N TYR A 45 3.11 -16.41 -18.27
CA TYR A 45 2.07 -15.54 -17.73
C TYR A 45 2.68 -14.35 -16.97
N SER A 46 3.68 -14.58 -16.11
CA SER A 46 4.31 -13.47 -15.35
C SER A 46 5.04 -12.46 -16.25
N ASN A 47 5.64 -12.91 -17.36
CA ASN A 47 6.30 -12.04 -18.32
C ASN A 47 5.28 -11.25 -19.16
N ARG A 48 4.16 -11.88 -19.55
CA ARG A 48 3.05 -11.20 -20.24
C ARG A 48 2.35 -10.19 -19.33
N ALA A 49 2.13 -10.53 -18.05
CA ALA A 49 1.63 -9.60 -17.03
C ALA A 49 2.51 -8.36 -16.91
N LEU A 50 3.84 -8.53 -16.90
CA LEU A 50 4.77 -7.41 -16.85
C LEU A 50 4.62 -6.48 -18.08
N CYS A 51 4.36 -7.03 -19.27
CA CYS A 51 4.06 -6.22 -20.46
C CYS A 51 2.74 -5.46 -20.29
N HIS A 52 1.69 -6.11 -19.78
CA HIS A 52 0.41 -5.46 -19.49
C HIS A 52 0.56 -4.32 -18.46
N SER A 53 1.36 -4.52 -17.42
CA SER A 53 1.72 -3.48 -16.45
C SER A 53 2.39 -2.27 -17.11
N LYS A 54 3.34 -2.48 -18.03
CA LYS A 54 3.98 -1.39 -18.79
C LYS A 54 3.01 -0.63 -19.70
N LEU A 55 1.97 -1.30 -20.18
CA LEU A 55 0.88 -0.70 -20.96
C LEU A 55 -0.27 -0.17 -20.11
N GLN A 56 -0.16 -0.20 -18.77
CA GLN A 56 -1.20 0.19 -17.82
C GLN A 56 -2.53 -0.57 -18.00
N ARG A 57 -2.49 -1.79 -18.54
CA ARG A 57 -3.63 -2.69 -18.67
C ARG A 57 -3.76 -3.52 -17.39
N TRP A 58 -4.18 -2.87 -16.31
CA TRP A 58 -4.10 -3.42 -14.96
C TRP A 58 -4.97 -4.65 -14.74
N GLU A 59 -6.14 -4.73 -15.39
CA GLU A 59 -7.02 -5.91 -15.29
C GLU A 59 -6.39 -7.14 -15.95
N SER A 60 -5.90 -7.03 -17.19
CA SER A 60 -5.18 -8.11 -17.86
C SER A 60 -3.91 -8.51 -17.12
N CYS A 61 -3.21 -7.53 -16.53
CA CYS A 61 -2.05 -7.77 -15.68
C CYS A 61 -2.40 -8.62 -14.45
N ARG A 62 -3.48 -8.26 -13.74
CA ARG A 62 -3.99 -9.00 -12.59
C ARG A 62 -4.32 -10.45 -12.99
N ASP A 63 -5.05 -10.64 -14.07
CA ASP A 63 -5.52 -11.96 -14.50
C ASP A 63 -4.35 -12.88 -14.89
N ASP A 64 -3.35 -12.36 -15.61
CA ASP A 64 -2.13 -13.11 -15.93
C ASP A 64 -1.30 -13.41 -14.67
N CYS A 65 -1.19 -12.47 -13.73
CA CYS A 65 -0.51 -12.72 -12.47
C CYS A 65 -1.21 -13.83 -11.65
N GLN A 66 -2.53 -13.81 -11.57
CA GLN A 66 -3.29 -14.87 -10.91
C GLN A 66 -3.11 -16.22 -11.61
N ALA A 67 -3.11 -16.25 -12.94
CA ALA A 67 -2.79 -17.46 -13.70
C ALA A 67 -1.37 -17.95 -13.43
N ALA A 68 -0.39 -17.06 -13.39
CA ALA A 68 1.00 -17.41 -13.06
C ALA A 68 1.12 -18.05 -11.67
N LEU A 69 0.42 -17.49 -10.67
CA LEU A 69 0.45 -17.97 -9.29
C LEU A 69 -0.31 -19.27 -9.08
N LYS A 70 -1.29 -19.60 -9.94
CA LYS A 70 -1.92 -20.93 -9.96
C LYS A 70 -0.93 -22.03 -10.33
N PHE A 71 0.05 -21.73 -11.19
CA PHE A 71 1.06 -22.70 -11.62
C PHE A 71 2.31 -22.70 -10.74
N ASP A 72 2.69 -21.56 -10.18
CA ASP A 72 3.80 -21.44 -9.23
C ASP A 72 3.46 -20.38 -8.18
N ALA A 73 3.02 -20.86 -7.00
CA ALA A 73 2.68 -20.01 -5.88
C ALA A 73 3.90 -19.29 -5.25
N LEU A 74 5.13 -19.74 -5.53
CA LEU A 74 6.36 -19.13 -5.04
C LEU A 74 6.97 -18.14 -6.04
N ASN A 75 6.27 -17.83 -7.14
CA ASN A 75 6.71 -16.84 -8.10
C ASN A 75 6.60 -15.41 -7.52
N ALA A 76 7.64 -15.01 -6.78
CA ALA A 76 7.70 -13.70 -6.12
C ALA A 76 7.54 -12.52 -7.08
N LYS A 77 7.96 -12.65 -8.34
CA LYS A 77 7.78 -11.61 -9.36
C LYS A 77 6.31 -11.46 -9.75
N ALA A 78 5.60 -12.57 -9.93
CA ALA A 78 4.17 -12.54 -10.22
C ALA A 78 3.36 -11.92 -9.07
N SER A 79 3.65 -12.28 -7.81
CA SER A 79 3.01 -11.67 -6.64
C SER A 79 3.31 -10.17 -6.52
N TYR A 80 4.56 -9.77 -6.80
CA TYR A 80 4.93 -8.34 -6.79
C TYR A 80 4.15 -7.55 -7.84
N VAL A 81 4.13 -8.04 -9.09
CA VAL A 81 3.38 -7.39 -10.18
C VAL A 81 1.88 -7.38 -9.88
N LEU A 82 1.34 -8.45 -9.28
CA LEU A 82 -0.05 -8.51 -8.83
C LEU A 82 -0.37 -7.40 -7.84
N GLY A 83 0.45 -7.24 -6.79
CA GLY A 83 0.27 -6.19 -5.79
C GLY A 83 0.28 -4.79 -6.39
N THR A 84 1.23 -4.52 -7.30
CA THR A 84 1.26 -3.23 -8.01
C THR A 84 0.02 -3.01 -8.89
N SER A 85 -0.46 -4.04 -9.59
CA SER A 85 -1.66 -3.95 -10.43
C SER A 85 -2.92 -3.68 -9.60
N LEU A 86 -3.07 -4.36 -8.45
CA LEU A 86 -4.22 -4.20 -7.55
C LEU A 86 -4.23 -2.81 -6.90
N MET A 87 -3.07 -2.25 -6.59
CA MET A 87 -2.96 -0.86 -6.14
C MET A 87 -3.51 0.11 -7.19
N HIS A 88 -3.19 -0.09 -8.48
CA HIS A 88 -3.73 0.74 -9.56
C HIS A 88 -5.23 0.56 -9.79
N LEU A 89 -5.76 -0.63 -9.45
CA LEU A 89 -7.20 -0.92 -9.44
C LEU A 89 -7.89 -0.47 -8.14
N LEU A 90 -7.20 0.26 -7.25
CA LEU A 90 -7.70 0.72 -5.95
C LEU A 90 -8.12 -0.40 -4.98
N ALA A 91 -7.73 -1.64 -5.25
CA ALA A 91 -7.94 -2.79 -4.39
C ALA A 91 -6.78 -2.89 -3.36
N PHE A 92 -6.70 -1.92 -2.46
CA PHE A 92 -5.55 -1.73 -1.58
C PHE A 92 -5.28 -2.90 -0.63
N ASP A 93 -6.30 -3.48 -0.02
CA ASP A 93 -6.12 -4.60 0.93
C ASP A 93 -5.50 -5.82 0.22
N ALA A 94 -6.10 -6.20 -0.92
CA ALA A 94 -5.58 -7.28 -1.76
C ALA A 94 -4.17 -6.96 -2.30
N ALA A 95 -3.85 -5.70 -2.57
CA ALA A 95 -2.51 -5.27 -2.97
C ALA A 95 -1.47 -5.49 -1.87
N VAL A 96 -1.80 -5.14 -0.61
CA VAL A 96 -0.93 -5.36 0.55
C VAL A 96 -0.70 -6.85 0.79
N GLU A 97 -1.76 -7.67 0.71
CA GLU A 97 -1.65 -9.13 0.81
C GLU A 97 -0.72 -9.70 -0.28
N ALA A 98 -0.94 -9.32 -1.54
CA ALA A 98 -0.10 -9.76 -2.65
C ALA A 98 1.37 -9.37 -2.46
N LEU A 99 1.67 -8.16 -1.98
CA LEU A 99 3.06 -7.74 -1.70
C LEU A 99 3.68 -8.47 -0.51
N ASN A 100 2.92 -8.79 0.53
CA ASN A 100 3.38 -9.65 1.62
C ASN A 100 3.73 -11.05 1.11
N THR A 101 2.87 -11.66 0.28
CA THR A 101 3.18 -12.96 -0.34
C THR A 101 4.42 -12.88 -1.24
N ALA A 102 4.63 -11.75 -1.94
CA ALA A 102 5.83 -11.53 -2.74
C ALA A 102 7.09 -11.51 -1.88
N LEU A 103 7.05 -10.83 -0.72
CA LEU A 103 8.18 -10.77 0.21
C LEU A 103 8.50 -12.14 0.80
N SER A 104 7.47 -12.87 1.29
CA SER A 104 7.65 -14.22 1.81
C SER A 104 8.18 -15.19 0.74
N SER A 105 7.67 -15.09 -0.49
CA SER A 105 8.16 -15.91 -1.62
C SER A 105 9.59 -15.55 -2.02
N ALA A 106 9.95 -14.26 -1.99
CA ALA A 106 11.29 -13.79 -2.28
C ALA A 106 12.32 -14.30 -1.24
N GLN A 107 11.94 -14.34 0.04
CA GLN A 107 12.77 -14.92 1.11
C GLN A 107 12.94 -16.44 0.94
N ARG A 108 11.84 -17.16 0.62
CA ARG A 108 11.86 -18.61 0.43
C ARG A 108 12.64 -19.05 -0.80
N THR A 109 12.67 -18.23 -1.85
CA THR A 109 13.38 -18.52 -3.11
C THR A 109 14.73 -17.80 -3.22
N ASP A 110 15.24 -17.28 -2.09
CA ASP A 110 16.52 -16.57 -1.96
C ASP A 110 16.75 -15.49 -3.03
N LYS A 111 15.73 -14.67 -3.29
CA LYS A 111 15.86 -13.53 -4.20
C LYS A 111 16.81 -12.49 -3.61
N PRO A 112 17.53 -11.72 -4.46
CA PRO A 112 18.46 -10.69 -4.00
C PRO A 112 17.83 -9.74 -2.99
N ARG A 113 18.61 -9.34 -1.97
CA ARG A 113 18.15 -8.38 -0.94
C ARG A 113 17.61 -7.08 -1.54
N ALA A 114 18.19 -6.61 -2.66
CA ALA A 114 17.69 -5.44 -3.38
C ALA A 114 16.21 -5.60 -3.79
N PHE A 115 15.84 -6.78 -4.33
CA PHE A 115 14.45 -7.05 -4.72
C PHE A 115 13.52 -7.12 -3.50
N GLN A 116 13.99 -7.68 -2.37
CA GLN A 116 13.22 -7.70 -1.12
C GLN A 116 12.99 -6.28 -0.58
N GLN A 117 14.00 -5.41 -0.66
CA GLN A 117 13.90 -3.99 -0.30
C GLN A 117 12.93 -3.26 -1.24
N ASP A 118 12.96 -3.52 -2.54
CA ASP A 118 12.02 -2.95 -3.51
C ASP A 118 10.57 -3.31 -3.14
N ILE A 119 10.30 -4.59 -2.83
CA ILE A 119 8.98 -5.04 -2.36
C ILE A 119 8.56 -4.28 -1.09
N ALA A 120 9.47 -4.16 -0.11
CA ALA A 120 9.17 -3.42 1.11
C ALA A 120 8.87 -1.94 0.83
N THR A 121 9.61 -1.29 -0.07
CA THR A 121 9.34 0.10 -0.47
C THR A 121 8.00 0.27 -1.17
N GLU A 122 7.61 -0.66 -2.03
CA GLU A 122 6.27 -0.61 -2.66
C GLU A 122 5.16 -0.87 -1.64
N LEU A 123 5.37 -1.76 -0.67
CA LEU A 123 4.38 -2.02 0.38
C LEU A 123 4.09 -0.75 1.20
N ARG A 124 5.12 0.02 1.55
CA ARG A 124 4.96 1.35 2.17
C ARG A 124 4.14 2.29 1.29
N ARG A 125 4.46 2.36 -0.02
CA ARG A 125 3.78 3.23 -0.99
C ARG A 125 2.30 2.88 -1.12
N VAL A 126 1.96 1.59 -1.17
CA VAL A 126 0.58 1.10 -1.22
C VAL A 126 -0.17 1.49 0.04
N LYS A 127 0.39 1.24 1.23
CA LYS A 127 -0.25 1.62 2.51
C LYS A 127 -0.46 3.12 2.63
N LYS A 128 0.50 3.93 2.18
CA LYS A 128 0.34 5.40 2.13
C LYS A 128 -0.80 5.82 1.20
N ARG A 129 -0.88 5.25 -0.01
CA ARG A 129 -1.97 5.53 -0.96
C ARG A 129 -3.33 5.09 -0.42
N GLN A 130 -3.39 3.94 0.24
CA GLN A 130 -4.59 3.45 0.91
C GLN A 130 -5.08 4.44 1.97
N TRP A 131 -4.18 4.92 2.84
CA TRP A 131 -4.51 5.91 3.86
C TRP A 131 -5.04 7.20 3.22
N HIS A 132 -4.36 7.74 2.20
CA HIS A 132 -4.84 8.93 1.50
C HIS A 132 -6.23 8.72 0.89
N HIS A 133 -6.46 7.57 0.27
CA HIS A 133 -7.76 7.23 -0.31
C HIS A 133 -8.87 7.20 0.75
N VAL A 134 -8.64 6.52 1.87
CA VAL A 134 -9.59 6.46 3.00
C VAL A 134 -9.80 7.84 3.61
N GLN A 135 -8.75 8.64 3.76
CA GLN A 135 -8.83 9.98 4.32
C GLN A 135 -9.64 10.92 3.42
N THR A 136 -9.42 10.89 2.10
CA THR A 136 -10.22 11.66 1.15
C THR A 136 -11.69 11.25 1.21
N GLN A 137 -12.00 9.96 1.32
CA GLN A 137 -13.39 9.51 1.50
C GLN A 137 -14.00 10.01 2.81
N ARG A 138 -13.23 10.03 3.90
CA ARG A 138 -13.69 10.53 5.21
C ARG A 138 -14.01 12.02 5.15
N ILE A 139 -13.11 12.82 4.58
CA ILE A 139 -13.31 14.27 4.39
C ILE A 139 -14.55 14.50 3.51
N ALA A 140 -14.69 13.80 2.40
CA ALA A 140 -15.85 13.94 1.52
C ALA A 140 -17.18 13.58 2.23
N ARG A 141 -17.18 12.55 3.09
CA ARG A 141 -18.35 12.19 3.91
C ARG A 141 -18.66 13.29 4.93
N HIS A 142 -17.64 13.80 5.61
CA HIS A 142 -17.77 14.91 6.56
C HIS A 142 -18.38 16.14 5.87
N ASP A 143 -17.82 16.57 4.74
CA ASP A 143 -18.29 17.74 4.00
C ASP A 143 -19.75 17.57 3.54
N LYS A 144 -20.15 16.35 3.16
CA LYS A 144 -21.54 16.05 2.82
C LYS A 144 -22.47 16.21 4.02
N VAL A 145 -22.09 15.69 5.19
CA VAL A 145 -22.87 15.85 6.44
C VAL A 145 -22.96 17.32 6.83
N MET A 146 -21.85 18.05 6.80
CA MET A 146 -21.82 19.49 7.12
C MET A 146 -22.72 20.30 6.17
N THR A 147 -22.73 19.96 4.88
CA THR A 147 -23.63 20.59 3.91
C THR A 147 -25.10 20.32 4.23
N GLN A 148 -25.45 19.08 4.61
CA GLN A 148 -26.82 18.73 5.01
C GLN A 148 -27.24 19.45 6.30
N LEU A 149 -26.36 19.53 7.30
CA LEU A 149 -26.62 20.27 8.54
C LEU A 149 -26.86 21.75 8.24
N ARG A 150 -26.03 22.39 7.41
CA ARG A 150 -26.25 23.78 6.97
C ARG A 150 -27.58 23.97 6.26
N GLN A 151 -28.03 23.03 5.43
CA GLN A 151 -29.34 23.12 4.76
C GLN A 151 -30.50 23.00 5.75
N LEU A 152 -30.41 22.12 6.74
CA LEU A 152 -31.46 21.90 7.74
C LEU A 152 -31.55 23.05 8.74
N PHE A 153 -30.41 23.57 9.18
CA PHE A 153 -30.34 24.59 10.24
C PHE A 153 -30.20 26.02 9.71
N GLY A 154 -29.74 26.22 8.48
CA GLY A 154 -29.60 27.53 7.84
C GLY A 154 -30.90 28.12 7.27
N ALA A 155 -32.03 27.43 7.42
CA ALA A 155 -33.35 27.91 6.98
C ALA A 155 -34.24 28.45 8.14
N ASN A 156 -33.86 28.25 9.40
CA ASN A 156 -34.65 28.65 10.57
C ASN A 156 -33.80 29.49 11.56
N ASP A 157 -33.90 30.81 11.42
CA ASP A 157 -33.13 31.84 12.15
C ASP A 157 -33.39 31.95 13.67
N ALA A 158 -33.91 30.90 14.33
CA ALA A 158 -34.21 30.93 15.77
C ALA A 158 -33.57 29.80 16.61
N GLN A 159 -32.95 28.78 15.99
CA GLN A 159 -32.34 27.62 16.67
C GLN A 159 -30.82 27.47 16.42
N THR A 160 -30.18 28.54 15.95
CA THR A 160 -28.81 28.57 15.39
C THR A 160 -27.70 28.17 16.37
N ARG A 161 -27.84 28.42 17.68
CA ARG A 161 -26.80 28.07 18.67
C ARG A 161 -26.51 26.57 18.79
N GLY A 162 -27.55 25.72 18.75
CA GLY A 162 -27.38 24.27 18.86
C GLY A 162 -26.73 23.67 17.61
N ALA A 163 -26.98 24.27 16.44
CA ALA A 163 -26.37 23.85 15.18
C ALA A 163 -24.88 24.22 15.11
N ASP A 164 -24.52 25.43 15.56
CA ASP A 164 -23.14 25.89 15.62
C ASP A 164 -22.30 25.08 16.62
N GLU A 165 -22.85 24.72 17.78
CA GLU A 165 -22.18 23.85 18.76
C GLU A 165 -21.97 22.42 18.22
N LEU A 166 -22.95 21.89 17.49
CA LEU A 166 -22.87 20.54 16.92
C LEU A 166 -21.90 20.50 15.73
N MET A 167 -21.85 21.55 14.92
CA MET A 167 -20.86 21.75 13.86
C MET A 167 -19.45 21.87 14.45
N ALA A 168 -19.26 22.69 15.49
CA ALA A 168 -17.98 22.84 16.19
C ALA A 168 -17.53 21.53 16.86
N TYR A 169 -18.46 20.75 17.42
CA TYR A 169 -18.16 19.43 17.98
C TYR A 169 -17.69 18.44 16.91
N VAL A 170 -18.34 18.41 15.74
CA VAL A 170 -17.95 17.55 14.62
C VAL A 170 -16.58 17.95 14.07
N GLU A 171 -16.31 19.25 13.93
CA GLU A 171 -14.99 19.79 13.53
C GLU A 171 -13.90 19.49 14.56
N HIS A 172 -14.21 19.64 15.86
CA HIS A 172 -13.31 19.31 16.97
C HIS A 172 -12.98 17.80 17.00
N MET A 173 -13.98 16.93 16.83
CA MET A 173 -13.76 15.49 16.73
C MET A 173 -12.86 15.12 15.54
N ALA A 174 -12.95 15.84 14.42
CA ALA A 174 -12.05 15.65 13.28
C ALA A 174 -10.60 16.10 13.59
N ALA A 175 -10.42 17.20 14.33
CA ALA A 175 -9.12 17.77 14.69
C ALA A 175 -8.40 17.03 15.85
N CYS A 176 -9.15 16.51 16.82
CA CYS A 176 -8.59 15.83 18.00
C CYS A 176 -7.97 14.47 17.71
N TYR A 177 -8.22 13.88 16.53
CA TYR A 177 -7.49 12.69 16.10
C TYR A 177 -6.06 12.98 15.64
N GLU A 178 -5.63 14.25 15.58
CA GLU A 178 -4.36 14.63 14.94
C GLU A 178 -3.29 15.22 15.88
N LYS A 179 -3.57 15.65 17.12
CA LYS A 179 -2.71 16.68 17.77
C LYS A 179 -2.00 16.47 19.12
N ASP A 180 -2.28 15.47 19.95
CA ASP A 180 -1.72 15.50 21.33
C ASP A 180 -0.82 14.33 21.72
N ARG A 181 0.41 14.23 21.19
CA ARG A 181 1.49 13.39 21.79
C ARG A 181 2.89 13.97 21.52
N TYR A 182 3.66 14.24 22.58
CA TYR A 182 5.08 14.59 22.48
C TYR A 182 5.96 13.36 22.68
N GLU A 183 7.00 13.23 21.85
CA GLU A 183 7.98 12.15 21.97
C GLU A 183 8.94 12.36 23.14
N ARG A 184 9.28 11.27 23.85
CA ARG A 184 10.23 11.25 24.96
C ARG A 184 11.58 11.88 24.57
N ARG A 185 12.04 11.66 23.34
CA ARG A 185 13.30 12.18 22.82
C ARG A 185 13.35 13.71 22.81
N CYS A 186 12.26 14.36 22.43
CA CYS A 186 12.15 15.82 22.44
C CYS A 186 12.21 16.39 23.87
N LEU A 187 11.61 15.70 24.84
CA LEU A 187 11.67 16.09 26.25
C LEU A 187 13.08 15.89 26.84
N GLU A 188 13.76 14.79 26.48
CA GLU A 188 15.13 14.53 26.92
C GLU A 188 16.13 15.54 26.33
N GLU A 189 16.01 15.89 25.05
CA GLU A 189 16.84 16.91 24.40
C GLU A 189 16.59 18.30 24.98
N HIS A 190 15.33 18.68 25.23
CA HIS A 190 14.99 19.95 25.84
C HIS A 190 15.54 20.07 27.27
N LEU A 191 15.36 19.06 28.11
CA LEU A 191 15.85 19.07 29.50
C LEU A 191 17.38 19.11 29.59
N ARG A 192 18.08 18.55 28.59
CA ARG A 192 19.56 18.63 28.48
C ARG A 192 20.06 20.00 28.04
N HIS A 193 19.37 20.66 27.11
CA HIS A 193 19.83 21.95 26.54
C HIS A 193 19.33 23.17 27.33
N ASN A 194 18.09 23.13 27.80
CA ASN A 194 17.41 24.30 28.38
C ASN A 194 17.16 24.16 29.89
N GLY A 195 17.47 23.00 30.48
CA GLY A 195 17.23 22.72 31.89
C GLY A 195 15.78 22.40 32.23
N ALA A 196 15.43 22.49 33.52
CA ALA A 196 14.14 22.03 34.02
C ALA A 196 12.96 22.90 33.54
N ILE A 197 11.87 22.24 33.13
CA ILE A 197 10.63 22.90 32.73
C ILE A 197 9.76 23.12 33.99
N GLY A 198 9.38 24.37 34.26
CA GLY A 198 8.42 24.72 35.32
C GLY A 198 8.89 24.32 36.74
N LYS A 199 8.00 23.71 37.54
CA LYS A 199 8.31 23.26 38.92
C LYS A 199 9.22 22.00 38.90
N LYS A 200 10.47 22.18 38.46
CA LYS A 200 11.60 21.25 38.59
C LYS A 200 11.35 19.83 38.08
N LEU A 201 10.79 19.68 36.87
CA LEU A 201 10.84 18.38 36.20
C LEU A 201 12.29 18.09 35.77
N THR A 202 12.92 17.08 36.38
CA THR A 202 14.25 16.59 36.01
C THR A 202 14.17 15.26 35.25
N LEU A 203 15.24 14.91 34.55
CA LEU A 203 15.32 13.69 33.73
C LEU A 203 14.96 12.42 34.52
N ASP A 204 15.36 12.40 35.79
CA ASP A 204 15.20 11.29 36.74
C ASP A 204 13.73 11.06 37.14
N MET A 205 12.87 12.06 36.90
CA MET A 205 11.44 12.01 37.19
C MET A 205 10.63 11.44 36.01
N LEU A 206 11.25 11.21 34.84
CA LEU A 206 10.57 10.69 33.65
C LEU A 206 10.32 9.17 33.73
N ARG A 207 9.14 8.79 34.21
CA ARG A 207 8.73 7.38 34.23
C ARG A 207 8.22 6.91 32.86
N PRO A 208 8.66 5.73 32.37
CA PRO A 208 8.13 5.16 31.14
C PRO A 208 6.66 4.78 31.30
N ASN A 209 5.80 5.31 30.44
CA ASN A 209 4.38 4.96 30.41
C ASN A 209 4.18 3.65 29.65
N THR A 210 4.17 2.54 30.39
CA THR A 210 4.06 1.18 29.84
C THR A 210 2.69 0.91 29.22
N SER A 211 1.62 1.49 29.76
CA SER A 211 0.27 1.40 29.20
C SER A 211 0.16 2.10 27.85
N LEU A 212 0.78 3.27 27.70
CA LEU A 212 0.82 3.99 26.43
C LEU A 212 1.69 3.25 25.41
N ARG A 213 2.82 2.66 25.82
CA ARG A 213 3.66 1.83 24.94
C ARG A 213 2.89 0.61 24.42
N ALA A 214 2.12 -0.06 25.27
CA ALA A 214 1.28 -1.20 24.86
C ALA A 214 0.17 -0.77 23.89
N ALA A 215 -0.47 0.37 24.14
CA ALA A 215 -1.51 0.92 23.26
C ALA A 215 -0.93 1.39 21.91
N ILE A 216 0.28 1.95 21.88
CA ILE A 216 0.99 2.29 20.64
C ILE A 216 1.34 1.03 19.88
N GLN A 217 1.85 -0.01 20.54
CA GLN A 217 2.18 -1.27 19.88
C GLN A 217 0.93 -1.92 19.26
N ASP A 218 -0.17 -2.02 20.01
CA ASP A 218 -1.47 -2.50 19.50
C ASP A 218 -2.00 -1.62 18.35
N TYR A 219 -1.82 -0.30 18.43
CA TYR A 219 -2.16 0.62 17.35
C TYR A 219 -1.29 0.41 16.11
N LEU A 220 0.04 0.23 16.25
CA LEU A 220 1.00 0.00 15.17
C LEU A 220 0.77 -1.35 14.49
N ASP A 221 0.40 -2.37 15.27
CA ASP A 221 0.02 -3.69 14.75
C ASP A 221 -1.26 -3.59 13.90
N LYS A 222 -2.21 -2.74 14.33
CA LYS A 222 -3.45 -2.43 13.58
C LYS A 222 -3.26 -1.40 12.47
N ASN A 223 -2.19 -0.60 12.50
CA ASN A 223 -1.92 0.53 11.62
C ASN A 223 -0.44 0.54 11.19
N SER A 224 -0.02 -0.45 10.41
CA SER A 224 1.40 -0.65 10.11
C SER A 224 2.06 0.44 9.25
N TRP A 225 1.32 1.45 8.79
CA TRP A 225 1.88 2.66 8.17
C TRP A 225 2.58 3.59 9.18
N ALA A 226 2.28 3.46 10.47
CA ALA A 226 2.81 4.32 11.52
C ALA A 226 4.17 3.84 12.09
N TYR A 227 4.71 2.71 11.62
CA TYR A 227 6.06 2.24 11.99
C TYR A 227 7.21 3.06 11.39
N GLU A 228 6.92 4.01 10.50
CA GLU A 228 7.93 4.66 9.66
C GLU A 228 7.94 6.20 9.76
N PHE A 229 7.37 6.73 10.83
CA PHE A 229 7.78 8.02 11.37
C PHE A 229 8.73 7.79 12.54
#